data_AF-P22661-F1
#
_entry.id   AF-P22661-F1
#
_cell.length_a   1.000
_cell.length_b   1.000
_cell.length_c   1.000
_cell.angle_alpha   90.00
_cell.angle_beta   90.00
_cell.angle_gamma   90.00
#
_symmetry.space_group_name_H-M   'P 1'
#
loop_
_entity.id
_entity.type
_entity.pdbx_description
1 polymer ?
#
loop_
_entity_poly.entity_id
_entity_poly.type
_entity_poly.pdbx_seq_one_letter_code
_entity_poly.pdbx_strand_id
1 'polypeptide(L)' 'STKLVIDPVTRIEGHGKVTVHLDDNNNVVDAHLHVVEF' A
#
# COMPACT_ATOMS: atom_id res chain seq x y z
N SER A 1 0.99 10.89 11.76
CA SER A 1 1.38 9.82 10.81
C SER A 1 0.24 8.82 10.65
N THR A 2 -0.20 8.63 9.41
CA THR A 2 -1.37 7.79 9.06
C THR A 2 -0.93 6.63 8.17
N LYS A 3 -1.47 5.43 8.40
CA LYS A 3 -1.23 4.26 7.55
C LYS A 3 -2.46 3.98 6.67
N LEU A 4 -2.29 4.07 5.36
CA LEU A 4 -3.27 3.64 4.36
C LEU A 4 -2.94 2.21 3.92
N VAL A 5 -3.96 1.37 3.82
CA VAL A 5 -3.82 -0.02 3.34
C VAL A 5 -4.72 -0.21 2.12
N ILE A 6 -4.15 -0.70 1.03
CA ILE A 6 -4.85 -1.08 -0.19
C ILE A 6 -4.75 -2.60 -0.33
N ASP A 7 -5.88 -3.28 -0.12
CA ASP A 7 -5.99 -4.74 -0.13
C ASP A 7 -7.45 -5.12 -0.51
N PRO A 8 -7.70 -5.70 -1.70
CA PRO A 8 -6.73 -6.08 -2.74
C PRO A 8 -6.33 -4.91 -3.66
N VAL A 9 -5.16 -5.01 -4.27
CA VAL A 9 -4.80 -4.18 -5.44
C VAL A 9 -5.50 -4.75 -6.68
N THR A 10 -6.28 -3.93 -7.38
CA THR A 10 -7.05 -4.35 -8.57
C THR A 10 -6.38 -3.97 -9.88
N ARG A 11 -6.74 -4.66 -10.98
CA ARG A 11 -6.17 -4.49 -12.34
C ARG A 11 -4.68 -4.86 -12.43
N ILE A 12 -4.27 -5.83 -11.62
CA ILE A 12 -2.97 -6.51 -11.70
C ILE A 12 -3.20 -8.01 -11.88
N GLU A 13 -2.20 -8.71 -12.42
CA GLU A 13 -2.12 -10.17 -12.29
C GLU A 13 -1.71 -10.54 -10.85
N GLY A 14 -2.31 -11.59 -10.30
CA GLY A 14 -2.05 -12.10 -8.94
C GLY A 14 -2.68 -11.31 -7.78
N HIS A 15 -2.19 -11.57 -6.57
CA HIS A 15 -2.66 -10.94 -5.32
C HIS A 15 -1.57 -10.06 -4.69
N GLY A 16 -1.84 -8.76 -4.63
CA GLY A 16 -0.94 -7.77 -4.03
C GLY A 16 -1.65 -6.91 -2.99
N LYS A 17 -0.89 -6.48 -1.99
CA LYS A 17 -1.29 -5.51 -0.97
C LYS A 17 -0.29 -4.37 -0.91
N VAL A 18 -0.76 -3.14 -0.76
CA VAL A 18 0.09 -1.96 -0.61
C VAL A 18 -0.19 -1.29 0.72
N THR A 19 0.87 -0.89 1.43
CA THR A 19 0.76 -0.04 2.62
C THR A 19 1.51 1.26 2.40
N VAL A 20 0.82 2.39 2.58
CA VAL A 20 1.37 3.73 2.43
C VAL A 20 1.37 4.43 3.78
N HIS A 21 2.49 5.05 4.15
CA HIS A 21 2.60 5.87 5.35
C HIS A 21 2.60 7.34 4.94
N LEU A 22 1.74 8.12 5.58
CA LEU A 22 1.59 9.56 5.37
C LEU A 22 2.13 10.33 6.58
N ASP A 23 2.75 11.48 6.30
CA ASP A 23 3.03 12.51 7.31
C ASP A 23 1.75 13.28 7.71
N ASP A 24 1.90 14.27 8.59
CA ASP A 24 0.76 15.06 9.09
C ASP A 24 0.22 16.05 8.05
N ASN A 25 0.96 16.31 6.95
CA ASN A 25 0.53 17.10 5.81
C ASN A 25 -0.05 16.24 4.67
N ASN A 26 -0.29 14.94 4.93
CA ASN A 26 -0.74 13.95 3.95
C ASN A 26 0.25 13.69 2.79
N ASN A 27 1.54 14.00 2.96
CA ASN A 27 2.56 13.58 2.01
C ASN A 27 2.97 12.13 2.27
N VAL A 28 3.24 11.38 1.20
CA VAL A 28 3.75 10.01 1.30
C VAL A 28 5.19 10.05 1.78
N VAL A 29 5.45 9.45 2.95
CA VAL A 29 6.81 9.28 3.50
C VAL A 29 7.37 7.90 3.22
N ASP A 30 6.50 6.89 3.06
CA ASP A 30 6.92 5.52 2.78
C ASP A 30 5.81 4.73 2.09
N ALA A 31 6.19 3.74 1.26
CA ALA A 31 5.26 2.86 0.56
C ALA A 31 5.88 1.47 0.38
N HIS A 32 5.14 0.44 0.80
CA HIS A 32 5.56 -0.95 0.71
C HIS A 32 4.58 -1.78 -0.13
N LEU A 33 5.14 -2.61 -1.02
CA LEU A 33 4.43 -3.67 -1.72
C LEU A 33 4.59 -4.99 -0.95
N HIS A 34 3.47 -5.66 -0.72
CA HIS A 34 3.41 -6.98 -0.13
C HIS A 34 2.90 -7.93 -1.22
N VAL A 35 3.73 -8.89 -1.61
CA VAL A 35 3.32 -10.01 -2.47
C VAL A 35 2.62 -11.01 -1.56
N VAL A 36 1.31 -11.16 -1.71
CA VAL A 36 0.49 -12.00 -0.82
C VAL A 36 0.58 -13.46 -1.26
N GLU A 37 0.52 -13.70 -2.57
CA GLU A 37 0.63 -15.02 -3.21
C GLU A 37 1.32 -14.87 -4.58
N PHE A 38 2.08 -15.88 -5.01
CA PHE A 38 2.80 -15.96 -6.29
C PHE A 38 2.59 -17.30 -6.97
#